data_AF-A0A512DDQ0-F1
#
_entry.id   AF-A0A512DDQ0-F1
#
_cell.length_a   1.000
_cell.length_b   1.000
_cell.length_c   1.000
_cell.angle_alpha   90.00
_cell.angle_beta   90.00
_cell.angle_gamma   90.00
#
_symmetry.space_group_name_H-M   'P 1'
#
loop_
_entity.id
_entity.type
_entity.pdbx_description
1 polymer ?
#
loop_
_entity_poly.entity_id
_entity_poly.type
_entity_poly.pdbx_seq_one_letter_code
_entity_poly.pdbx_strand_id
1 'polypeptide(L)'
;MVYAATRAALIGLAETVPWNSLLDYDIAVELLDALYDPFDLPAADPPPAPSRQCLHDQARSGLDALTRYAKDRGVLRVCRSILDVTWAADPDHTTPDAGGQR
;
A
#
# COMPACT_ATOMS: atom_id res chain seq x y z
N MET A 1 3.80 13.81 -2.45
CA MET A 1 5.22 13.34 -2.41
C MET A 1 5.23 11.82 -2.53
N VAL A 2 6.26 11.15 -3.11
CA VAL A 2 6.24 9.68 -3.33
C VAL A 2 5.91 8.90 -2.06
N TYR A 3 6.55 9.25 -0.93
CA TYR A 3 6.23 8.66 0.38
C TYR A 3 4.75 8.85 0.75
N ALA A 4 4.26 10.09 0.80
CA ALA A 4 2.88 10.40 1.19
C ALA A 4 1.84 9.70 0.31
N ALA A 5 2.08 9.63 -1.00
CA ALA A 5 1.22 8.94 -1.96
C ALA A 5 1.27 7.41 -1.81
N THR A 6 2.41 6.84 -1.41
CA THR A 6 2.57 5.40 -1.13
C THR A 6 1.83 5.04 0.14
N ARG A 7 2.02 5.83 1.21
CA ARG A 7 1.35 5.68 2.50
C ARG A 7 -0.17 5.79 2.36
N ALA A 8 -0.65 6.80 1.63
CA ALA A 8 -2.05 6.98 1.31
C ALA A 8 -2.68 5.76 0.63
N ALA A 9 -1.95 5.16 -0.32
CA ALA A 9 -2.42 3.99 -1.05
C ALA A 9 -2.48 2.74 -0.15
N LEU A 10 -1.51 2.54 0.73
CA LEU A 10 -1.52 1.44 1.71
C LEU A 10 -2.66 1.58 2.73
N ILE A 11 -2.90 2.79 3.24
CA ILE A 11 -4.04 3.09 4.13
C ILE A 11 -5.36 2.84 3.40
N GLY A 12 -5.48 3.31 2.15
CA GLY A 12 -6.68 3.05 1.35
C GLY A 12 -6.92 1.56 1.13
N LEU A 13 -5.87 0.74 0.95
CA LEU A 13 -6.03 -0.72 0.87
C LEU A 13 -6.52 -1.30 2.19
N ALA A 14 -5.90 -0.94 3.31
CA ALA A 14 -6.30 -1.35 4.65
C ALA A 14 -7.80 -1.08 4.90
N GLU A 15 -8.31 0.09 4.51
CA GLU A 15 -9.72 0.47 4.65
C GLU A 15 -10.70 -0.36 3.79
N THR A 16 -10.21 -1.03 2.74
CA THR A 16 -11.05 -1.74 1.77
C THR A 16 -11.10 -3.25 1.95
N VAL A 17 -10.28 -3.82 2.83
CA VAL A 17 -10.17 -5.27 3.02
C VAL A 17 -10.82 -5.74 4.33
N PRO A 18 -11.19 -7.02 4.46
CA PRO A 18 -11.68 -7.54 5.72
C PRO A 18 -10.58 -7.55 6.80
N TRP A 19 -10.99 -7.55 8.07
CA TRP A 19 -10.10 -7.41 9.24
C TRP A 19 -8.91 -8.37 9.28
N ASN A 20 -9.05 -9.59 8.75
CA ASN A 20 -7.96 -10.55 8.70
C ASN A 20 -6.82 -10.16 7.74
N SER A 21 -7.14 -9.47 6.65
CA SER A 21 -6.15 -8.93 5.70
C SER A 21 -5.68 -7.52 6.09
N LEU A 22 -6.46 -6.81 6.91
CA LEU A 22 -6.10 -5.49 7.44
C LEU A 22 -4.77 -5.51 8.18
N LEU A 23 -4.54 -6.53 9.01
CA LEU A 23 -3.33 -6.64 9.82
C LEU A 23 -2.04 -6.60 8.97
N ASP A 24 -2.05 -7.21 7.79
CA ASP A 24 -0.90 -7.22 6.90
C ASP A 24 -0.63 -5.82 6.31
N TYR A 25 -1.69 -5.11 5.89
CA TYR A 25 -1.54 -3.74 5.39
C TYR A 25 -1.12 -2.76 6.48
N ASP A 26 -1.63 -2.92 7.71
CA ASP A 26 -1.19 -2.12 8.87
C ASP A 26 0.29 -2.34 9.17
N ILE A 27 0.78 -3.59 9.16
CA ILE A 27 2.20 -3.88 9.33
C ILE A 27 3.03 -3.22 8.21
N ALA A 28 2.54 -3.24 6.96
CA ALA A 28 3.24 -2.59 5.86
C ALA A 28 3.34 -1.07 6.05
N VAL A 29 2.30 -0.42 6.61
CA VAL A 29 2.30 1.01 6.96
C VAL A 29 3.26 1.29 8.11
N GLU A 30 3.22 0.51 9.19
CA GLU A 30 4.12 0.69 10.35
C GLU A 30 5.59 0.56 9.94
N LEU A 31 5.92 -0.43 9.12
CA LEU A 31 7.26 -0.62 8.58
C LEU A 31 7.69 0.55 7.68
N LEU A 32 6.77 1.07 6.87
CA LEU A 32 7.05 2.23 6.02
C LEU A 32 7.28 3.50 6.87
N ASP A 33 6.50 3.70 7.93
CA ASP A 33 6.61 4.84 8.84
C ASP A 33 7.89 4.78 9.68
N ALA A 34 8.34 3.58 10.06
CA ALA A 34 9.60 3.37 10.80
C ALA A 34 10.86 3.80 10.04
N LEU A 35 10.77 4.06 8.73
CA LEU A 35 11.88 4.61 7.93
C LEU A 35 12.13 6.10 8.16
N TYR A 36 11.18 6.78 8.80
CA TYR A 36 11.22 8.22 9.04
C TYR A 36 11.15 8.52 10.53
N ASP A 37 11.60 9.72 10.91
CA ASP A 37 11.38 10.22 12.27
C ASP A 37 9.87 10.43 12.49
N PRO A 38 9.26 9.86 13.55
CA PRO A 38 7.84 10.04 13.83
C PRO A 38 7.38 11.50 13.92
N PHE A 39 8.28 12.42 14.29
CA PHE A 39 7.98 13.85 14.41
C PHE A 39 8.07 14.60 13.08
N ASP A 40 8.59 13.97 12.03
CA ASP A 40 8.74 14.54 10.68
C ASP A 40 7.93 13.74 9.63
N LEU A 41 6.99 12.90 10.08
CA LEU A 41 6.14 12.11 9.20
C LEU A 41 5.22 13.03 8.37
N PRO A 42 5.39 13.06 7.03
CA PRO A 42 4.47 13.76 6.16
C PRO A 42 3.07 13.14 6.31
N ALA A 43 2.05 13.98 6.48
CA ALA A 43 0.67 13.52 6.47
C ALA A 43 0.40 12.72 5.18
N ALA A 44 -0.36 11.63 5.29
CA ALA A 44 -0.81 10.91 4.10
C ALA A 44 -1.70 11.82 3.27
N ASP A 45 -1.51 11.79 1.96
CA ASP A 45 -2.45 12.39 1.02
C ASP A 45 -3.79 11.61 1.11
N PRO A 46 -4.95 12.23 0.81
CA PRO A 46 -6.19 11.46 0.68
C PRO A 46 -6.02 10.37 -0.40
N PRO A 47 -6.57 9.16 -0.20
CA PRO A 47 -6.39 8.06 -1.14
C PRO A 47 -6.93 8.47 -2.52
N PRO A 48 -6.11 8.36 -3.58
CA PRO A 48 -6.40 9.01 -4.86
C PRO A 48 -7.35 8.22 -5.78
N ALA A 49 -7.78 7.01 -5.42
CA ALA A 49 -8.46 6.11 -6.35
C ALA A 49 -9.62 5.31 -5.72
N PRO A 50 -10.70 5.05 -6.49
CA PRO A 50 -11.86 4.30 -5.99
C PRO A 50 -11.70 2.78 -6.02
N SER A 51 -10.70 2.23 -6.71
CA SER A 51 -10.53 0.77 -6.86
C SER A 51 -9.31 0.22 -6.12
N ARG A 52 -9.47 -0.95 -5.51
CA ARG A 52 -8.41 -1.71 -4.82
C ARG A 52 -7.18 -1.95 -5.71
N GLN A 53 -7.40 -2.32 -6.98
CA GLN A 53 -6.31 -2.53 -7.95
C GLN A 53 -5.45 -1.28 -8.12
N CYS A 54 -6.08 -0.11 -8.23
CA CYS A 54 -5.35 1.15 -8.41
C CYS A 54 -4.53 1.50 -7.16
N LEU A 55 -5.11 1.29 -5.97
CA LEU A 55 -4.39 1.48 -4.69
C LEU A 55 -3.20 0.51 -4.58
N HIS A 56 -3.37 -0.75 -4.95
CA HIS A 56 -2.29 -1.73 -5.01
C HIS A 56 -1.16 -1.32 -5.96
N ASP A 57 -1.49 -0.97 -7.20
CA ASP A 57 -0.50 -0.61 -8.21
C ASP A 57 0.26 0.66 -7.81
N GLN A 58 -0.43 1.61 -7.20
CA GLN A 58 0.19 2.82 -6.67
C GLN A 58 1.11 2.53 -5.49
N ALA A 59 0.67 1.73 -4.50
CA ALA A 59 1.49 1.35 -3.36
C ALA A 59 2.75 0.61 -3.82
N ARG A 60 2.60 -0.34 -4.75
CA ARG A 60 3.70 -1.12 -5.32
C ARG A 60 4.69 -0.23 -6.08
N SER A 61 4.21 0.64 -6.97
CA SER A 61 5.04 1.58 -7.72
C SER A 61 5.78 2.55 -6.79
N GLY A 62 5.10 3.00 -5.74
CA GLY A 62 5.65 3.85 -4.68
C GLY A 62 6.79 3.19 -3.91
N LEU A 63 6.60 1.95 -3.45
CA LEU A 63 7.64 1.17 -2.78
C LEU A 63 8.86 0.91 -3.69
N ASP A 64 8.63 0.62 -4.98
CA ASP A 64 9.70 0.46 -5.97
C ASP A 64 10.46 1.78 -6.20
N ALA A 65 9.77 2.92 -6.24
CA ALA A 65 10.39 4.23 -6.36
C ALA A 65 11.20 4.59 -5.12
N LEU A 66 10.66 4.38 -3.91
CA LEU A 66 11.36 4.64 -2.64
C LEU A 66 12.61 3.79 -2.50
N THR A 67 12.59 2.54 -2.98
CA THR A 67 13.73 1.61 -2.91
C THR A 67 14.97 2.15 -3.65
N ARG A 68 14.78 2.98 -4.69
CA ARG A 68 15.89 3.59 -5.43
C ARG A 68 16.69 4.58 -4.60
N TYR A 69 16.05 5.23 -3.63
CA TYR A 69 16.61 6.35 -2.88
C TYR A 69 16.79 6.08 -1.38
N ALA A 70 16.17 5.03 -0.84
CA ALA A 70 16.24 4.70 0.58
C ALA A 70 17.59 4.07 0.99
N LYS A 71 18.04 4.41 2.20
CA LYS A 71 19.18 3.76 2.87
C LYS A 71 18.83 2.35 3.33
N ASP A 72 17.63 2.15 3.87
CA ASP A 72 17.15 0.84 4.29
C ASP A 72 16.22 0.22 3.22
N ARG A 73 16.86 -0.43 2.25
CA ARG A 73 16.16 -1.18 1.20
C ARG A 73 15.62 -2.53 1.69
N GLY A 74 15.96 -2.94 2.91
CA GLY A 74 15.48 -4.20 3.49
C GLY A 74 14.01 -4.07 3.85
N VAL A 75 13.69 -3.04 4.64
CA VAL A 75 12.33 -2.73 5.09
C VAL A 75 11.38 -2.54 3.90
N LEU A 76 11.76 -1.75 2.89
CA LEU A 76 10.91 -1.55 1.71
C LEU A 76 10.64 -2.82 0.91
N ARG A 77 11.60 -3.75 0.86
CA ARG A 77 11.38 -5.07 0.24
C ARG A 77 10.41 -5.92 1.05
N VAL A 78 10.47 -5.86 2.39
CA VAL A 78 9.50 -6.53 3.26
C VAL A 78 8.10 -5.94 3.07
N CYS A 79 7.95 -4.61 3.09
CA CYS A 79 6.67 -3.95 2.80
C CYS A 79 6.09 -4.42 1.46
N ARG A 80 6.93 -4.49 0.42
CA ARG A 80 6.52 -4.97 -0.90
C ARG A 80 6.11 -6.45 -0.87
N SER A 81 6.86 -7.31 -0.18
CA SER A 81 6.52 -8.73 -0.07
C SER A 81 5.19 -8.94 0.65
N ILE A 82 4.93 -8.18 1.72
CA ILE A 82 3.63 -8.22 2.42
C ILE A 82 2.52 -7.78 1.47
N LEU A 83 2.67 -6.62 0.82
CA LEU A 83 1.71 -6.11 -0.17
C LEU A 83 1.39 -7.15 -1.24
N ASP A 84 2.42 -7.75 -1.86
CA ASP A 84 2.26 -8.70 -2.97
C ASP A 84 1.61 -10.02 -2.51
N VAL A 85 1.94 -10.52 -1.30
CA VAL A 85 1.39 -11.76 -0.75
C VAL A 85 -0.07 -11.58 -0.32
N THR A 86 -0.36 -10.51 0.42
CA THR A 86 -1.71 -10.20 0.88
C THR A 86 -2.63 -9.92 -0.31
N TRP A 87 -2.12 -9.21 -1.32
CA TRP A 87 -2.84 -9.02 -2.58
C TRP A 87 -3.16 -10.35 -3.26
N ALA A 88 -2.16 -11.22 -3.46
CA ALA A 88 -2.36 -12.52 -4.10
C ALA A 88 -3.35 -13.44 -3.34
N ALA A 89 -3.50 -13.25 -2.04
CA ALA A 89 -4.43 -13.99 -1.19
C ALA A 89 -5.86 -13.41 -1.17
N ASP A 90 -6.08 -12.18 -1.67
CA ASP A 90 -7.40 -11.56 -1.72
C ASP A 90 -8.27 -12.24 -2.80
N PRO A 91 -9.35 -12.95 -2.46
CA PRO A 91 -10.19 -13.61 -3.47
C PRO A 91 -10.87 -12.62 -4.42
N ASP A 92 -11.12 -11.38 -3.99
CA ASP A 92 -11.91 -10.43 -4.76
C ASP A 92 -11.10 -9.72 -5.85
N HIS A 93 -9.76 -9.68 -5.76
CA HIS A 93 -8.95 -9.02 -6.80
C HIS A 93 -8.86 -9.80 -8.12
N THR A 94 -9.25 -11.08 -8.09
CA THR A 94 -9.31 -11.94 -9.29
C THR A 94 -10.67 -11.90 -10.00
N THR A 95 -11.67 -11.25 -9.40
CA THR A 95 -12.98 -11.08 -10.04
C THR A 95 -12.90 -9.86 -10.94
N PRO A 96 -12.99 -10.01 -12.28
CA PRO A 96 -13.07 -8.85 -13.16
C PRO A 96 -14.30 -8.06 -12.73
N ASP A 97 -14.15 -6.74 -12.59
CA ASP A 97 -15.26 -5.84 -12.31
C ASP A 97 -16.44 -6.23 -13.20
N ALA A 98 -17.51 -6.77 -12.60
CA ALA A 98 -18.78 -7.01 -13.28
C ALA A 98 -19.51 -5.66 -13.49
N GLY A 99 -18.77 -4.63 -13.89
CA GLY A 99 -19.21 -3.27 -14.17
C GLY A 99 -19.42 -3.01 -15.66
N GLY A 100 -19.67 -4.06 -16.44
CA GLY A 100 -20.19 -3.94 -17.80
C GLY A 100 -21.65 -3.50 -17.77
N GLN A 101 -21.88 -2.26 -18.23
CA GLN A 101 -23.14 -1.68 -18.74
C GLN A 101 -24.28 -1.44 -17.73
N ARG A 102 -24.48 -0.15 -17.40
CA ARG A 102 -25.81 0.49 -17.48
C ARG A 102 -25.68 1.89 -18.05
#